data_AF-A0AAW8KC40-F1
#
_entry.id   AF-A0AAW8KC40-F1
#
_cell.length_a   1.000
_cell.length_b   1.000
_cell.length_c   1.000
_cell.angle_alpha   90.00
_cell.angle_beta   90.00
_cell.angle_gamma   90.00
#
_symmetry.space_group_name_H-M   'P 1'
#
loop_
_entity.id
_entity.type
_entity.pdbx_description
1 polymer ?
#
loop_
_entity_poly.entity_id
_entity_poly.type
_entity_poly.pdbx_seq_one_letter_code
_entity_poly.pdbx_strand_id
1 'polypeptide(L)' 'MFDLMPKDAKSKLREIRVVKAFIILIFVLSLLILYIDYHNHAYISWKFIFIASMCVIYDSDLNKKIKELKVQIKSD' A
#
# COMPACT_ATOMS: atom_id res chain seq x y z
N MET A 1 23.69 -15.50 0.89
CA MET A 1 22.55 -15.56 -0.05
C MET A 1 21.30 -15.52 0.78
N PHE A 2 20.65 -14.35 0.88
CA PHE A 2 19.35 -14.25 1.56
C PHE A 2 18.35 -14.98 0.67
N ASP A 3 17.89 -16.13 1.15
CA ASP A 3 16.80 -16.85 0.51
C ASP A 3 15.52 -16.04 0.74
N LEU A 4 15.29 -15.11 -0.18
CA LEU A 4 14.12 -14.24 -0.28
C LEU A 4 12.92 -15.00 -0.87
N MET A 5 13.00 -16.33 -1.00
CA MET A 5 11.87 -17.15 -1.38
C MET A 5 11.13 -17.55 -0.10
N PRO A 6 9.95 -16.95 0.18
CA PRO A 6 9.20 -17.26 1.38
C PRO A 6 8.67 -18.69 1.22
N LYS A 7 9.30 -19.61 1.96
CA LYS A 7 8.92 -21.02 2.05
C LYS A 7 7.51 -21.24 2.57
N ASP A 8 6.95 -20.26 3.28
CA ASP A 8 5.60 -20.30 3.85
C ASP A 8 4.75 -19.16 3.28
N ALA A 9 3.63 -19.47 2.63
CA ALA A 9 2.66 -18.46 2.19
C ALA A 9 2.14 -17.56 3.36
N LYS A 10 2.30 -18.03 4.60
CA LYS A 10 2.04 -17.28 5.84
C LYS A 10 3.01 -16.12 6.08
N SER A 11 4.29 -16.24 5.71
CA SER A 11 5.26 -15.15 5.85
C SER A 11 5.06 -14.06 4.78
N LYS A 12 4.72 -14.45 3.54
CA LYS A 12 4.26 -13.52 2.47
C LYS A 12 3.10 -12.65 2.91
N LEU A 13 2.10 -13.23 3.56
CA LEU A 13 0.96 -12.48 4.09
C LEU A 13 1.36 -11.44 5.13
N ARG A 14 2.39 -11.74 5.94
CA ARG A 14 2.89 -10.83 6.97
C ARG A 14 3.66 -9.67 6.34
N GLU A 15 4.50 -9.94 5.35
CA GLU A 15 5.18 -8.88 4.58
C GLU A 15 4.19 -7.96 3.88
N ILE A 16 3.20 -8.51 3.18
CA ILE A 16 2.18 -7.72 2.49
C ILE A 16 1.39 -6.85 3.48
N ARG A 17 1.09 -7.36 4.68
CA ARG A 17 0.41 -6.57 5.73
C ARG A 17 1.27 -5.41 6.21
N VAL A 18 2.57 -5.61 6.36
CA VAL A 18 3.51 -4.55 6.74
C VAL A 18 3.58 -3.49 5.63
N VAL A 19 3.75 -3.90 4.37
CA VAL A 19 3.75 -2.99 3.21
C VAL A 19 2.46 -2.18 3.12
N LYS A 20 1.30 -2.82 3.34
CA LYS A 20 0.00 -2.15 3.37
C LYS A 20 -0.06 -1.06 4.45
N ALA A 21 0.47 -1.33 5.65
CA ALA A 21 0.53 -0.34 6.73
C ALA A 21 1.44 0.86 6.38
N PHE A 22 2.59 0.61 5.73
CA PHE A 22 3.46 1.69 5.24
C PHE A 22 2.78 2.55 4.17
N ILE A 23 2.03 1.95 3.26
CA ILE A 23 1.28 2.69 2.21
C ILE A 23 0.23 3.61 2.84
N ILE A 24 -0.51 3.12 3.85
CA ILE A 24 -1.50 3.95 4.57
C ILE A 24 -0.81 5.15 5.23
N LEU A 25 0.35 4.95 5.84
CA LEU A 25 1.15 6.02 6.44
C LEU A 25 1.55 7.09 5.40
N ILE A 26 2.08 6.67 4.25
CA ILE A 26 2.48 7.57 3.16
C ILE A 26 1.27 8.32 2.59
N PHE A 27 0.12 7.65 2.49
CA PHE A 27 -1.13 8.25 2.04
C PHE A 27 -1.60 9.36 2.98
N VAL A 28 -1.60 9.11 4.29
CA VAL A 28 -1.97 10.12 5.30
C VAL A 28 -1.00 11.30 5.27
N LEU A 29 0.31 11.05 5.18
CA LEU A 29 1.32 12.11 5.01
C LEU A 29 1.09 12.93 3.75
N SER A 30 0.78 12.29 2.62
CA SER A 30 0.49 12.97 1.36
C SER A 30 -0.76 13.85 1.45
N LEU A 31 -1.81 13.39 2.13
CA LEU A 31 -3.02 14.19 2.40
C LEU A 31 -2.72 15.38 3.31
N LEU A 32 -1.87 15.21 4.32
CA LEU A 32 -1.48 16.29 5.21
C LEU A 32 -0.73 17.39 4.45
N ILE A 33 0.20 17.00 3.57
CA ILE A 33 0.94 17.95 2.73
C ILE A 33 -0.01 18.63 1.74
N LEU A 34 -0.91 17.88 1.10
CA LEU A 34 -1.94 18.43 0.22
C LEU A 34 -2.81 19.47 0.96
N TYR A 35 -3.19 19.19 2.20
CA TYR A 35 -3.99 20.10 3.03
C TYR A 35 -3.25 21.40 3.34
N ILE A 36 -1.97 21.31 3.72
CA ILE A 36 -1.13 22.49 3.97
C ILE A 36 -0.96 23.33 2.69
N ASP A 37 -0.69 22.67 1.56
CA ASP A 37 -0.50 23.32 0.27
C ASP A 37 -1.80 24.01 -0.21
N TYR A 38 -2.94 23.34 -0.05
CA TYR A 38 -4.26 23.92 -0.33
C TYR A 38 -4.55 25.13 0.53
N HIS A 39 -4.31 25.05 1.84
CA HIS A 39 -4.57 26.12 2.78
C HIS A 39 -3.67 27.34 2.55
N ASN A 40 -2.38 27.12 2.27
CA ASN A 40 -1.42 28.21 2.17
C ASN A 40 -1.30 28.81 0.77
N HIS A 41 -1.56 28.05 -0.30
CA HIS A 41 -1.28 28.50 -1.67
C HIS A 41 -2.55 28.58 -2.53
N ALA A 42 -3.72 28.19 -1.99
CA ALA A 42 -5.00 28.09 -2.71
C ALA A 42 -4.89 27.27 -4.02
N TYR A 43 -3.85 26.44 -4.12
CA TYR A 43 -3.52 25.66 -5.29
C TYR A 43 -3.50 24.19 -4.90
N ILE A 44 -4.13 23.37 -5.73
CA ILE A 44 -4.17 21.93 -5.53
C ILE A 44 -3.02 21.33 -6.34
N SER A 45 -1.99 20.88 -5.63
CA SER A 45 -0.90 20.12 -6.24
C SER A 45 -1.39 18.77 -6.74
N TRP A 46 -1.64 18.68 -8.04
CA TRP A 46 -2.03 17.46 -8.76
C TRP A 46 -1.09 16.26 -8.53
N LYS A 47 0.18 16.52 -8.18
CA LYS A 47 1.15 15.48 -7.80
C LYS A 47 0.67 14.63 -6.62
N PHE A 48 0.12 15.25 -5.58
CA PHE A 48 -0.34 14.52 -4.39
C PHE A 48 -1.65 13.78 -4.65
N ILE A 49 -2.52 14.32 -5.52
CA ILE A 49 -3.70 13.59 -6.01
C ILE A 49 -3.27 12.33 -6.76
N PHE A 50 -2.24 12.42 -7.60
CA PHE A 50 -1.71 11.27 -8.33
C PHE A 50 -1.12 10.22 -7.38
N ILE A 51 -0.37 10.64 -6.36
CA ILE A 51 0.19 9.75 -5.32
C ILE A 51 -0.95 9.07 -4.53
N ALA A 52 -1.98 9.82 -4.15
CA ALA A 52 -3.15 9.29 -3.47
C ALA A 52 -3.89 8.23 -4.30
N SER A 53 -4.11 8.52 -5.59
CA SER A 53 -4.68 7.56 -6.56
C SER A 53 -3.86 6.27 -6.67
N MET A 54 -2.54 6.40 -6.83
CA MET A 54 -1.63 5.26 -6.91
C MET A 54 -1.66 4.40 -5.65
N CYS A 55 -1.77 5.02 -4.46
CA CYS A 55 -1.90 4.28 -3.20
C CYS A 55 -3.17 3.40 -3.18
N VAL A 56 -4.30 3.91 -3.67
CA VAL A 56 -5.57 3.14 -3.72
C VAL A 56 -5.49 1.96 -4.69
N ILE A 57 -4.86 2.17 -5.85
CA ILE A 57 -4.64 1.10 -6.84
C ILE A 57 -3.74 0.02 -6.25
N TYR A 58 -2.64 0.43 -5.61
CA TYR A 58 -1.70 -0.49 -4.97
C TYR A 58 -2.34 -1.24 -3.79
N ASP A 59 -3.20 -0.58 -3.01
CA ASP A 59 -3.96 -1.23 -1.95
C ASP A 59 -4.89 -2.33 -2.47
N SER A 60 -5.55 -2.06 -3.60
CA SER A 60 -6.41 -3.03 -4.28
C SER A 60 -5.64 -4.22 -4.84
N ASP A 61 -4.46 -3.99 -5.42
CA ASP A 61 -3.56 -5.05 -5.89
C ASP A 61 -3.06 -5.94 -4.73
N LEU A 62 -2.63 -5.31 -3.63
CA LEU A 62 -2.22 -6.03 -2.42
C LEU A 62 -3.37 -6.84 -1.82
N ASN A 63 -4.60 -6.33 -1.83
CA ASN A 63 -5.77 -7.08 -1.38
C ASN A 63 -6.06 -8.30 -2.26
N LYS A 64 -5.90 -8.19 -3.59
CA LYS A 64 -6.02 -9.34 -4.50
C LYS A 64 -4.94 -10.38 -4.20
N LYS A 65 -3.68 -9.97 -4.06
CA LYS A 65 -2.56 -10.85 -3.69
C LYS A 65 -2.80 -11.56 -2.35
N ILE A 66 -3.30 -10.85 -1.33
CA ILE A 66 -3.70 -11.47 -0.05
C ILE A 66 -4.77 -12.54 -0.25
N LYS A 67 -5.78 -12.25 -1.09
CA LYS A 67 -6.89 -13.18 -1.34
C LYS A 67 -6.40 -14.44 -2.05
N GLU A 68 -5.55 -14.31 -3.06
CA GLU A 68 -4.91 -15.44 -3.75
C GLU A 68 -4.04 -16.27 -2.80
N LEU A 69 -3.21 -15.60 -1.98
CA LEU A 69 -2.37 -16.28 -0.98
C LEU A 69 -3.20 -17.03 0.06
N LYS A 70 -4.35 -16.48 0.49
CA LYS A 70 -5.28 -17.19 1.38
C LYS A 70 -5.92 -18.41 0.72
N VAL A 71 -6.20 -18.37 -0.58
CA VAL A 71 -6.74 -19.52 -1.32
C VAL A 71 -5.70 -20.63 -1.42
N GLN A 72 -4.45 -20.30 -1.77
CA GLN A 72 -3.35 -21.27 -1.85
C GLN A 72 -3.07 -21.97 -0.51
N ILE A 73 -3.13 -21.24 0.61
CA ILE A 73 -2.95 -21.83 1.96
C ILE A 73 -4.09 -22.79 2.34
N LYS A 74 -5.30 -22.62 1.78
CA LYS A 74 -6.47 -23.45 2.11
C LYS A 74 -6.56 -24.71 1.23
N SER A 75 -5.92 -24.69 0.07
CA SER A 75 -5.85 -25.84 -0.85
C SER A 75 -4.70 -26.81 -0.55
N ASP A 76 -3.77 -26.40 0.32
CA ASP A 76 -2.67 -27.22 0.87
C ASP A 76 -3.13 -27.85 2.20
#